data_AF-A0A3C0WVX0-F1
#
_entry.id   AF-A0A3C0WVX0-F1
#
_cell.length_a   1.000
_cell.length_b   1.000
_cell.length_c   1.000
_cell.angle_alpha   90.00
_cell.angle_beta   90.00
_cell.angle_gamma   90.00
#
_symmetry.space_group_name_H-M   'P 1'
#
loop_
_entity.id
_entity.type
_entity.pdbx_description
1 polymer ?
#
loop_
_entity_poly.entity_id
_entity_poly.type
_entity_poly.pdbx_seq_one_letter_code
_entity_poly.pdbx_strand_id
1 'polypeptide(L)' 'MDLKILKYFIAIAEELNITKAANKLKIKQPPLSSQIKKLEAELDTTLFIRGKRHLQLTDSGKLLYRYAKEIISLYEALP' A
#
# COMPACT_ATOMS: atom_id res chain seq x y z
N MET A 1 -6.07 1.28 11.56
CA MET A 1 -5.12 1.72 10.52
C MET A 1 -4.04 2.65 11.12
N ASP A 2 -2.76 2.46 10.77
CA ASP A 2 -1.60 3.30 11.16
C ASP A 2 -1.01 3.95 9.89
N LEU A 3 -0.52 5.20 9.94
CA LEU A 3 0.13 5.89 8.81
C LEU A 3 1.25 5.07 8.16
N LYS A 4 1.93 4.22 8.93
CA LYS A 4 2.93 3.29 8.41
C LYS A 4 2.35 2.33 7.36
N ILE A 5 1.13 1.85 7.57
CA ILE A 5 0.44 0.94 6.64
C ILE A 5 0.09 1.65 5.34
N LEU A 6 -0.26 2.94 5.41
CA LEU A 6 -0.51 3.78 4.23
C LEU A 6 0.76 3.99 3.42
N LYS A 7 1.90 4.27 4.08
CA LYS A 7 3.21 4.38 3.40
C LYS A 7 3.59 3.09 2.69
N TYR A 8 3.35 1.93 3.30
CA TYR A 8 3.59 0.63 2.67
C TYR A 8 2.66 0.38 1.49
N PHE A 9 1.39 0.69 1.65
CA PHE A 9 0.39 0.59 0.59
C PHE A 9 0.77 1.46 -0.62
N ILE A 10 1.12 2.73 -0.39
CA ILE A 10 1.58 3.66 -1.43
C ILE A 10 2.80 3.10 -2.15
N ALA A 11 3.82 2.63 -1.43
CA ALA A 11 5.02 2.07 -2.05
C ALA A 11 4.72 0.87 -2.95
N ILE A 12 3.79 -0.01 -2.54
CA ILE A 12 3.38 -1.17 -3.35
C ILE A 12 2.56 -0.73 -4.57
N ALA A 13 1.70 0.28 -4.40
CA ALA A 13 0.89 0.87 -5.47
C ALA A 13 1.76 1.54 -6.54
N GLU A 14 2.85 2.20 -6.16
CA GLU A 14 3.80 2.83 -7.08
C GLU A 14 4.64 1.79 -7.83
N GLU A 15 5.13 0.77 -7.14
CA GLU A 15 6.04 -0.21 -7.73
C GLU A 15 5.31 -1.34 -8.49
N LEU A 16 4.03 -1.55 -8.19
CA LEU A 16 3.22 -2.70 -8.64
C LEU A 16 3.95 -4.04 -8.44
N ASN A 17 4.80 -4.09 -7.42
CA ASN A 17 5.67 -5.22 -7.11
C ASN A 17 6.09 -5.14 -5.63
N ILE A 18 5.64 -6.11 -4.83
CA ILE A 18 5.87 -6.13 -3.38
C ILE A 18 7.36 -6.21 -3.05
N THR A 19 8.14 -6.97 -3.83
CA THR A 19 9.59 -7.12 -3.62
C THR A 19 10.33 -5.81 -3.91
N LYS A 20 10.00 -5.12 -5.00
CA LYS A 20 10.57 -3.80 -5.31
C LYS A 20 10.21 -2.76 -4.25
N ALA A 21 8.95 -2.75 -3.79
CA ALA A 21 8.50 -1.87 -2.72
C ALA A 21 9.24 -2.12 -1.40
N ALA A 22 9.44 -3.38 -1.01
CA ALA A 22 10.20 -3.73 0.19
C ALA A 22 11.66 -3.25 0.10
N ASN A 23 12.30 -3.43 -1.07
CA ASN A 23 13.65 -2.96 -1.33
C ASN A 23 13.75 -1.42 -1.26
N LYS A 24 12.81 -0.70 -1.89
CA LYS A 24 12.72 0.77 -1.85
C LYS A 24 12.57 1.30 -0.43
N LEU A 25 11.76 0.62 0.38
CA LEU A 25 11.54 0.94 1.78
C LEU A 25 12.65 0.46 2.72
N LYS A 26 13.67 -0.25 2.21
CA LYS A 26 14.76 -0.86 3.00
C LYS A 26 14.27 -1.75 4.16
N ILE A 27 13.20 -2.50 3.94
CA ILE A 27 12.61 -3.42 4.92
C ILE A 27 12.52 -4.85 4.36
N LYS A 28 12.53 -5.85 5.25
CA LYS A 28 12.34 -7.26 4.86
C LYS A 28 10.94 -7.47 4.24
N GLN A 29 10.78 -8.40 3.28
CA GLN A 29 9.53 -8.64 2.54
C GLN A 29 8.35 -9.26 3.35
N PRO A 30 8.54 -10.18 4.33
CA PRO A 30 7.44 -10.79 5.08
C PRO A 30 6.44 -9.81 5.73
N PRO A 31 6.85 -8.65 6.26
CA PRO A 31 5.89 -7.68 6.78
C PRO A 31 4.97 -7.06 5.71
N LEU A 32 5.40 -6.75 4.48
CA LEU A 32 4.54 -5.96 3.57
C LEU A 32 3.27 -6.70 3.11
N SER A 33 3.40 -7.94 2.61
CA SER A 33 2.24 -8.68 2.08
C SER A 33 1.21 -8.97 3.19
N SER A 34 1.68 -9.25 4.41
CA SER A 34 0.81 -9.47 5.57
C SER A 34 0.11 -8.17 6.00
N GLN A 35 0.82 -7.05 6.01
CA GLN A 35 0.23 -5.73 6.32
C GLN A 35 -0.83 -5.33 5.30
N ILE A 36 -0.61 -5.57 4.00
CA ILE A 36 -1.65 -5.29 2.99
C ILE A 36 -2.87 -6.17 3.17
N LYS A 37 -2.70 -7.48 3.44
CA LYS A 37 -3.84 -8.35 3.73
C LYS A 37 -4.63 -7.91 4.95
N LYS A 38 -3.95 -7.43 5.99
CA LYS A 38 -4.61 -6.86 7.19
C LYS A 38 -5.40 -5.59 6.85
N LEU A 39 -4.84 -4.72 6.02
CA LEU A 39 -5.53 -3.52 5.55
C LEU A 39 -6.77 -3.86 4.72
N GLU A 40 -6.64 -4.82 3.79
CA GLU A 40 -7.77 -5.32 2.98
C GLU A 40 -8.87 -5.92 3.86
N ALA A 41 -8.51 -6.65 4.93
CA ALA A 41 -9.46 -7.20 5.88
C ALA A 41 -10.10 -6.13 6.79
N GLU A 42 -9.33 -5.14 7.24
CA GLU A 42 -9.85 -4.03 8.06
C GLU A 42 -10.87 -3.17 7.27
N LEU A 43 -10.65 -3.02 5.97
CA LEU A 43 -11.52 -2.25 5.07
C LEU A 43 -12.61 -3.08 4.38
N ASP A 44 -12.65 -4.40 4.63
CA ASP A 44 -13.52 -5.35 3.94
C ASP A 44 -13.53 -5.19 2.41
N THR A 45 -12.35 -4.96 1.82
CA THR A 45 -12.20 -4.72 0.38
C THR A 45 -10.88 -5.27 -0.14
N THR A 46 -10.89 -5.74 -1.38
CA THR A 46 -9.65 -6.06 -2.11
C THR A 46 -9.06 -4.78 -2.69
N LEU A 47 -7.78 -4.52 -2.42
CA LEU A 47 -7.05 -3.34 -2.91
C LEU A 47 -6.14 -3.69 -4.08
N PHE A 48 -5.66 -4.95 -4.14
CA PHE A 48 -4.83 -5.44 -5.23
C PHE A 48 -5.34 -6.73 -5.86
N ILE A 49 -5.27 -6.79 -7.19
CA ILE A 49 -5.44 -8.01 -7.97
C ILE A 49 -4.06 -8.64 -8.16
N ARG A 50 -3.90 -9.88 -7.68
CA ARG A 50 -2.67 -10.65 -7.81
C ARG A 50 -2.72 -11.50 -9.08
N GLY A 51 -2.07 -11.05 -10.15
CA GLY A 51 -1.93 -11.80 -11.39
C GLY A 51 -0.69 -12.71 -11.41
N LYS A 52 -0.60 -13.62 -12.39
CA LYS A 52 0.57 -14.53 -12.58
C LYS A 52 1.90 -13.80 -12.79
N ARG A 53 1.90 -12.56 -13.27
CA ARG A 53 3.13 -11.79 -13.57
C ARG A 53 3.15 -10.37 -13.00
N HIS A 54 2.00 -9.79 -12.67
CA HIS A 54 1.91 -8.39 -12.24
C HIS A 54 0.87 -8.20 -11.13
N LEU A 55 1.16 -7.27 -10.22
CA LEU A 55 0.22 -6.75 -9.25
C LEU A 55 -0.50 -5.55 -9.89
N GLN A 56 -1.81 -5.42 -9.66
CA GLN A 56 -2.59 -4.28 -10.14
C GLN A 56 -3.50 -3.76 -9.03
N LEU A 57 -3.80 -2.46 -9.04
CA LEU A 57 -4.80 -1.88 -8.14
C LEU A 57 -6.21 -2.21 -8.63
N THR A 58 -7.10 -2.53 -7.69
CA THR A 58 -8.56 -2.47 -7.91
C THR A 58 -9.02 -1.02 -7.99
N ASP A 59 -10.29 -0.77 -8.32
CA ASP A 59 -10.84 0.59 -8.27
C ASP A 59 -10.86 1.15 -6.85
N SER A 60 -11.19 0.33 -5.84
CA SER A 60 -11.01 0.68 -4.43
C SER A 60 -9.55 0.98 -4.08
N GLY A 61 -8.60 0.20 -4.63
CA GLY A 61 -7.17 0.44 -4.48
C GLY A 61 -6.73 1.78 -5.06
N LYS A 62 -7.21 2.14 -6.26
CA LYS A 62 -6.92 3.45 -6.87
C LYS A 62 -7.50 4.60 -6.04
N LEU A 63 -8.71 4.41 -5.51
CA LEU A 63 -9.36 5.40 -4.65
C LEU A 63 -8.55 5.62 -3.36
N LEU A 64 -8.19 4.53 -2.68
CA LEU A 64 -7.37 4.59 -1.47
C LEU A 64 -6.01 5.20 -1.76
N TYR A 65 -5.39 4.91 -2.91
CA TYR A 65 -4.08 5.48 -3.27
C TYR A 65 -4.10 7.01 -3.35
N ARG A 66 -5.15 7.59 -3.92
CA ARG A 66 -5.31 9.05 -3.97
C ARG A 66 -5.41 9.64 -2.56
N TYR A 67 -6.32 9.12 -1.74
CA TYR A 67 -6.50 9.62 -0.38
C TYR A 67 -5.31 9.35 0.54
N ALA A 68 -4.65 8.20 0.40
CA ALA A 68 -3.47 7.87 1.18
C ALA A 68 -2.34 8.88 0.92
N LYS A 69 -2.11 9.27 -0.34
CA LYS A 69 -1.11 10.30 -0.66
C LYS A 69 -1.46 11.66 -0.06
N GLU A 70 -2.73 12.05 -0.11
CA GLU A 70 -3.20 13.30 0.49
C GLU A 70 -3.03 13.29 2.01
N ILE A 71 -3.44 12.21 2.70
CA ILE A 71 -3.28 12.03 4.14
C ILE A 71 -1.80 12.12 4.55
N ILE A 72 -0.91 11.43 3.84
CA ILE A 72 0.53 11.48 4.14
C ILE A 72 1.10 12.87 3.91
N SER A 73 0.70 13.53 2.82
CA SER A 73 1.14 14.90 2.53
C SER A 73 0.69 15.89 3.60
N LEU A 74 -0.55 15.78 4.08
CA LEU A 74 -1.07 16.63 5.15
C LEU A 74 -0.35 16.35 6.47
N TYR A 75 -0.12 15.07 6.79
CA TYR A 75 0.60 14.68 8.01
C TYR A 75 2.04 15.18 8.02
N GLU A 76 2.74 15.13 6.88
CA GLU A 76 4.12 15.62 6.77
C GLU A 76 4.21 17.16 6.76
N ALA A 77 3.10 17.85 6.53
CA ALA A 77 3.01 19.31 6.62
C ALA A 77 2.65 19.81 8.03
N LEU A 78 2.34 18.92 8.98
CA LEU A 78 2.13 19.30 10.37
C LEU A 78 3.47 19.71 11.02
N PRO A 79 3.48 20.79 11.83
CA PRO A 79 4.68 21.30 12.48
C PRO A 79 5.24 20.40 13.59
#